data_AF-A0AAU4IQP5-F1
#
_entry.id   AF-A0AAU4IQP5-F1
#
_cell.length_a   1.000
_cell.length_b   1.000
_cell.length_c   1.000
_cell.angle_alpha   90.00
_cell.angle_beta   90.00
_cell.angle_gamma   90.00
#
_symmetry.space_group_name_H-M   'P 1'
#
loop_
_entity.id
_entity.type
_entity.pdbx_description
1 polymer ?
#
loop_
_entity_poly.entity_id
_entity_poly.type
_entity_poly.pdbx_seq_one_letter_code
_entity_poly.pdbx_strand_id
1 'polypeptide(L)'
;MDDLGFDDTGVSRDEPIFTWDLDFAGDDDYRAALASLRATWREDGRTVEKVDNGITATLDDGIRVTLHLDYYDGEPELRAEGTCMRYRHNYGDAYDYMYDDNGDGTVDAYERPN
;
A
#
# COMPACT_ATOMS: atom_id res chain seq x y z
N MET A 1 -14.62 -7.56 -15.39
CA MET A 1 -13.40 -6.80 -15.09
C MET A 1 -13.72 -5.38 -15.54
N ASP A 2 -14.35 -4.61 -14.65
CA ASP A 2 -14.41 -3.16 -14.80
C ASP A 2 -13.19 -2.57 -14.13
N ASP A 3 -12.58 -1.60 -14.81
CA ASP A 3 -11.30 -0.96 -14.56
C ASP A 3 -11.30 -0.02 -13.33
N LEU A 4 -12.17 -0.31 -12.35
CA LEU A 4 -12.38 0.49 -11.13
C LEU A 4 -12.57 -0.35 -9.86
N GLY A 5 -12.36 -1.67 -9.89
CA GLY A 5 -12.19 -2.45 -8.65
C GLY A 5 -13.42 -2.62 -7.74
N PHE A 6 -14.64 -2.45 -8.26
CA PHE A 6 -15.88 -2.73 -7.52
C PHE A 6 -16.46 -4.10 -7.89
N ASP A 7 -16.87 -4.91 -6.90
CA ASP A 7 -17.79 -6.03 -7.14
C ASP A 7 -19.25 -5.60 -6.92
N ASP A 8 -20.20 -6.36 -7.49
CA ASP A 8 -21.67 -6.09 -7.52
C ASP A 8 -22.32 -5.86 -6.14
N THR A 9 -21.55 -5.95 -5.06
CA THR A 9 -21.99 -5.71 -3.67
C THR A 9 -21.48 -4.39 -3.08
N GLY A 10 -20.84 -3.52 -3.88
CA GLY A 10 -20.38 -2.20 -3.44
C GLY A 10 -19.09 -2.23 -2.61
N VAL A 11 -18.27 -3.27 -2.78
CA VAL A 11 -16.98 -3.41 -2.10
C VAL A 11 -15.86 -2.97 -3.06
N SER A 12 -15.22 -1.84 -2.76
CA SER A 12 -13.91 -1.53 -3.33
C SER A 12 -12.84 -2.35 -2.62
N ARG A 13 -11.91 -2.90 -3.41
CA ARG A 13 -10.71 -3.57 -2.89
C ARG A 13 -9.54 -2.65 -3.14
N ASP A 14 -8.98 -2.12 -2.07
CA ASP A 14 -7.75 -1.35 -2.16
C ASP A 14 -6.71 -1.93 -1.20
N GLU A 15 -5.46 -1.95 -1.64
CA GLU A 15 -4.33 -2.40 -0.83
C GLU A 15 -3.59 -1.14 -0.37
N PRO A 16 -3.59 -0.83 0.94
CA PRO A 16 -2.88 0.36 1.40
C PRO A 16 -1.39 0.18 1.17
N ILE A 17 -0.83 1.06 0.34
CA ILE A 17 0.60 1.14 0.04
C ILE A 17 1.12 2.45 0.62
N PHE A 18 2.13 2.36 1.49
CA PHE A 18 2.87 3.51 1.97
C PHE A 18 4.31 3.42 1.46
N THR A 19 4.79 4.49 0.86
CA THR A 19 6.17 4.60 0.38
C THR A 19 6.85 5.78 1.06
N TRP A 20 8.09 5.57 1.48
CA TRP A 20 8.97 6.61 1.99
C TRP A 20 10.26 6.62 1.18
N ASP A 21 10.56 7.76 0.58
CA ASP A 21 11.84 8.00 -0.09
C ASP A 21 12.93 8.17 0.96
N LEU A 22 14.05 7.50 0.76
CA LEU A 22 15.18 7.50 1.68
C LEU A 22 16.41 8.07 1.00
N ASP A 23 17.00 9.08 1.63
CA ASP A 23 18.25 9.68 1.17
C ASP A 23 19.45 9.04 1.88
N PHE A 24 20.34 8.42 1.12
CA PHE A 24 21.58 7.84 1.59
C PHE A 24 22.77 8.59 0.98
N ALA A 25 23.83 8.80 1.77
CA ALA A 25 25.02 9.50 1.30
C ALA A 25 25.75 8.78 0.16
N GLY A 26 25.49 7.48 -0.03
CA GLY A 26 25.90 6.70 -1.20
C GLY A 26 25.56 5.22 -1.10
N ASP A 27 25.92 4.46 -2.14
CA ASP A 27 25.61 3.04 -2.29
C ASP A 27 26.09 2.17 -1.12
N ASP A 28 27.24 2.47 -0.54
CA ASP A 28 27.80 1.69 0.56
C ASP A 28 26.99 1.88 1.84
N ASP A 29 26.47 3.07 2.10
CA ASP A 29 25.59 3.36 3.23
C ASP A 29 24.23 2.67 3.08
N TYR A 30 23.67 2.66 1.86
CA TYR A 30 22.47 1.90 1.54
C TYR A 30 22.66 0.40 1.80
N ARG A 31 23.77 -0.18 1.31
CA ARG A 31 24.09 -1.60 1.55
C ARG A 31 24.32 -1.91 3.02
N ALA A 32 24.92 -1.00 3.78
CA ALA A 32 25.09 -1.14 5.22
C ALA A 32 23.72 -1.15 5.93
N ALA A 33 22.79 -0.28 5.52
CA ALA A 33 21.43 -0.26 6.05
C ALA A 33 20.66 -1.55 5.73
N LEU A 34 20.74 -2.07 4.50
CA LEU A 34 20.17 -3.38 4.15
C LEU A 34 20.72 -4.51 5.04
N ALA A 35 22.04 -4.53 5.26
CA ALA A 35 22.68 -5.54 6.09
C ALA A 35 22.22 -5.44 7.55
N SER A 36 22.15 -4.22 8.09
CA SER A 36 21.68 -3.95 9.45
C SER A 36 20.23 -4.37 9.63
N LEU A 37 19.34 -3.92 8.73
CA LEU A 37 17.91 -4.22 8.80
C LEU A 37 17.64 -5.73 8.71
N ARG A 38 18.34 -6.41 7.79
CA ARG A 38 18.28 -7.87 7.67
C ARG A 38 18.71 -8.58 8.96
N ALA A 39 19.73 -8.08 9.65
CA ALA A 39 20.19 -8.66 10.90
C ALA A 39 19.13 -8.46 11.99
N THR A 40 18.63 -7.24 12.16
CA THR A 40 17.58 -6.90 13.14
C THR A 40 16.31 -7.74 12.93
N TRP A 41 15.80 -7.82 11.69
CA TRP A 41 14.61 -8.63 11.42
C TRP A 41 14.82 -10.12 11.73
N ARG A 42 16.02 -10.66 11.47
CA ARG A 42 16.33 -12.06 11.82
C ARG A 42 16.47 -12.27 13.32
N GLU A 43 17.00 -11.30 14.05
CA GLU A 43 17.07 -11.33 15.51
C GLU A 43 15.66 -11.36 16.12
N ASP A 44 14.72 -10.64 15.53
CA ASP A 44 13.30 -10.69 15.87
C ASP A 44 12.59 -11.97 15.39
N GLY A 45 13.30 -12.92 14.78
CA GLY A 45 12.74 -14.20 14.31
C GLY A 45 11.98 -14.11 12.98
N ARG A 46 12.08 -13.00 12.25
CA ARG A 46 11.41 -12.82 10.95
C ARG A 46 12.17 -13.50 9.81
N THR A 47 11.41 -14.01 8.85
CA THR A 47 11.96 -14.48 7.57
C THR A 47 12.22 -13.27 6.69
N VAL A 48 13.48 -13.10 6.28
CA VAL A 48 13.90 -12.03 5.36
C VAL A 48 14.24 -12.64 4.02
N GLU A 49 13.56 -12.17 2.98
CA GLU A 49 13.74 -12.60 1.60
C GLU A 49 14.54 -11.53 0.83
N LYS A 50 15.28 -11.98 -0.18
CA LYS A 50 15.92 -11.07 -1.14
C LYS A 50 14.95 -10.80 -2.28
N VAL A 51 14.88 -9.55 -2.68
CA VAL A 51 14.17 -9.12 -3.90
C VAL A 51 15.18 -8.43 -4.82
N ASP A 52 14.76 -8.11 -6.04
CA ASP A 52 15.59 -7.31 -6.94
C ASP A 52 15.91 -5.97 -6.26
N ASN A 53 17.21 -5.67 -6.17
CA ASN A 53 17.76 -4.47 -5.55
C ASN A 53 17.40 -4.23 -4.07
N GLY A 54 16.96 -5.24 -3.30
CA GLY A 54 16.54 -5.02 -1.92
C GLY A 54 16.29 -6.26 -1.07
N ILE A 55 15.58 -6.05 0.04
CA ILE A 55 15.11 -7.08 0.95
C ILE A 55 13.65 -6.83 1.34
N THR A 56 12.92 -7.90 1.64
CA THR A 56 11.55 -7.83 2.12
C THR A 56 11.34 -8.76 3.32
N ALA A 57 10.39 -8.42 4.18
CA ALA A 57 9.90 -9.28 5.24
C ALA A 57 8.40 -9.04 5.43
N THR A 58 7.67 -10.10 5.75
CA THR A 58 6.26 -10.02 6.15
C THR A 58 6.17 -9.96 7.67
N LEU A 59 5.49 -8.95 8.18
CA LEU A 59 5.18 -8.78 9.59
C LEU A 59 4.02 -9.69 10.02
N ASP A 60 3.82 -9.86 11.32
CA ASP A 60 2.84 -10.82 11.88
C ASP A 60 1.38 -10.49 11.52
N ASP A 61 1.10 -9.21 11.22
CA ASP A 61 -0.19 -8.70 10.76
C ASP A 61 -0.39 -8.83 9.24
N GLY A 62 0.56 -9.45 8.54
CA GLY A 62 0.51 -9.67 7.10
C GLY A 62 0.98 -8.47 6.28
N ILE A 63 1.50 -7.41 6.91
CA ILE A 63 2.08 -6.27 6.20
C ILE A 63 3.44 -6.69 5.62
N ARG A 64 3.60 -6.53 4.32
CA ARG A 64 4.88 -6.74 3.65
C ARG A 64 5.67 -5.44 3.66
N VAL A 65 6.87 -5.47 4.24
CA VAL A 65 7.78 -4.33 4.25
C VAL A 65 8.97 -4.64 3.37
N THR A 66 9.27 -3.76 2.42
CA THR A 66 10.35 -3.90 1.45
C THR A 66 11.23 -2.67 1.50
N LEU A 67 12.54 -2.86 1.67
CA LEU A 67 13.55 -1.82 1.45
C LEU A 67 14.28 -2.18 0.15
N HIS A 68 14.16 -1.35 -0.88
CA HIS A 68 14.78 -1.58 -2.18
C HIS A 68 15.19 -0.26 -2.86
N LEU A 69 15.84 -0.37 -4.01
CA LEU A 69 15.97 0.75 -4.94
C LEU A 69 14.78 0.73 -5.89
N ASP A 70 14.15 1.87 -6.13
CA ASP A 70 13.14 2.01 -7.17
C ASP A 70 13.74 1.65 -8.55
N TYR A 71 12.91 1.07 -9.41
CA TYR A 71 13.37 0.55 -10.69
C TYR A 71 13.62 1.66 -11.73
N TYR A 72 12.92 2.79 -11.62
CA TYR A 72 12.92 3.85 -12.62
C TYR A 72 14.03 4.88 -12.38
N ASP A 73 14.23 5.30 -11.13
CA ASP A 73 15.23 6.30 -10.77
C ASP A 73 16.41 5.73 -9.98
N GLY A 74 16.28 4.51 -9.45
CA GLY A 74 17.31 3.89 -8.62
C GLY A 74 17.40 4.50 -7.22
N GLU A 75 16.42 5.31 -6.81
CA GLU A 75 16.38 5.94 -5.51
C GLU A 75 15.98 4.92 -4.43
N PRO A 76 16.61 4.96 -3.24
CA PRO A 76 16.25 4.05 -2.16
C PRO A 76 14.86 4.35 -1.60
N GLU A 77 14.00 3.34 -1.52
CA GLU A 77 12.65 3.46 -0.96
C GLU A 77 12.35 2.38 0.08
N LEU A 78 11.59 2.77 1.10
CA LEU A 78 10.92 1.86 2.02
C LEU A 78 9.44 1.79 1.64
N ARG A 79 8.96 0.59 1.35
CA ARG A 79 7.58 0.34 0.95
C ARG A 79 6.91 -0.60 1.94
N ALA A 80 5.73 -0.22 2.41
CA ALA A 80 4.86 -1.06 3.24
C ALA A 80 3.55 -1.33 2.49
N GLU A 81 3.27 -2.60 2.23
CA GLU A 81 2.09 -3.09 1.52
C GLU A 81 1.23 -3.88 2.50
N GLY A 82 0.02 -3.41 2.75
CA GLY A 82 -0.97 -4.17 3.52
C GLY A 82 -1.48 -5.39 2.73
N THR A 83 -2.35 -6.18 3.35
CA THR A 83 -3.18 -7.12 2.58
C THR A 83 -4.40 -6.39 2.02
N CYS A 84 -4.98 -6.90 0.93
CA CYS A 84 -6.25 -6.43 0.37
C CYS A 84 -7.27 -6.11 1.46
N MET A 85 -7.52 -4.82 1.70
CA MET A 85 -8.52 -4.37 2.66
C MET A 85 -9.87 -4.29 1.96
N ARG A 86 -10.89 -4.87 2.59
CA ARG A 86 -12.29 -4.71 2.15
C ARG A 86 -12.88 -3.53 2.87
N TYR A 87 -13.13 -2.45 2.14
CA TYR A 87 -13.90 -1.33 2.66
C TYR A 87 -15.38 -1.71 2.58
N ARG A 88 -16.07 -1.71 3.73
CA ARG A 88 -17.53 -1.55 3.74
C ARG A 88 -17.77 -0.06 3.88
N HIS A 89 -18.34 0.57 2.86
CA HIS A 89 -18.91 1.89 3.08
C HIS A 89 -19.99 1.75 4.16
N ASN A 90 -19.84 2.51 5.25
CA ASN A 90 -20.82 2.56 6.34
C ASN A 90 -22.08 3.36 5.96
N TYR A 91 -22.19 3.79 4.70
CA TYR A 91 -23.44 4.31 4.18
C TYR A 91 -24.33 3.11 3.91
N GLY A 92 -25.24 2.84 4.85
CA GLY A 92 -26.20 1.74 4.74
C GLY A 92 -26.96 1.77 3.41
N ASP A 93 -27.64 0.67 3.11
CA ASP A 93 -28.28 0.24 1.85
C ASP A 93 -29.13 1.27 1.07
N ALA A 94 -29.31 2.49 1.59
CA ALA A 94 -30.00 3.62 0.98
C ALA A 94 -29.09 4.64 0.28
N TYR A 95 -27.77 4.46 0.28
CA TYR A 95 -26.82 5.38 -0.33
C TYR A 95 -26.49 5.01 -1.77
N ASP A 96 -26.92 5.87 -2.69
CA ASP A 96 -26.73 5.67 -4.13
C ASP A 96 -25.40 6.31 -4.56
N TYR A 97 -24.32 5.55 -4.39
CA TYR A 97 -22.96 5.95 -4.72
C TYR A 97 -22.77 6.28 -6.22
N MET A 98 -23.71 5.90 -7.09
CA MET A 98 -23.64 6.26 -8.50
C MET A 98 -23.85 7.77 -8.74
N TYR A 99 -24.28 8.50 -7.72
CA TYR A 99 -24.57 9.94 -7.78
C TYR A 99 -23.79 10.74 -6.73
N ASP A 100 -22.71 10.21 -6.17
CA ASP A 100 -21.77 10.98 -5.32
C ASP A 100 -20.52 11.26 -6.14
N ASP A 101 -20.63 12.22 -7.07
CA ASP A 101 -19.57 12.54 -8.03
C ASP A 101 -18.32 13.09 -7.34
N ASN A 102 -18.49 13.73 -6.18
CA ASN A 102 -17.40 14.41 -5.47
C ASN A 102 -16.78 13.56 -4.32
N GLY A 103 -17.42 12.46 -3.93
CA GLY A 103 -16.93 11.52 -2.93
C GLY A 103 -16.99 12.02 -1.49
N ASP A 104 -17.78 13.06 -1.21
CA ASP A 104 -17.90 13.67 0.13
C ASP A 104 -18.79 12.88 1.08
N GLY A 105 -19.46 11.83 0.60
CA GLY A 105 -20.33 10.98 1.39
C GLY A 105 -21.75 11.51 1.55
N THR A 106 -22.13 12.51 0.77
CA THR A 106 -23.50 12.98 0.60
C THR A 106 -23.85 13.10 -0.89
N VAL A 107 -25.11 12.84 -1.25
CA VAL A 107 -25.60 13.09 -2.62
C VAL A 107 -26.44 14.35 -2.60
N ASP A 108 -25.93 15.41 -3.24
CA ASP A 108 -26.60 16.70 -3.32
C ASP A 108 -27.51 16.83 -4.56
N ALA A 109 -28.15 18.00 -4.71
CA ALA A 109 -29.10 18.25 -5.79
C ALA A 109 -28.43 18.44 -7.17
N TYR A 110 -27.12 18.69 -7.22
CA TYR A 110 -26.34 18.82 -8.44
C TYR A 110 -25.83 17.47 -8.95
N GLU A 111 -25.75 16.48 -8.07
CA GLU A 111 -25.23 15.15 -8.41
C GLU A 111 -26.36 14.16 -8.78
N ARG A 112 -27.62 14.48 -8.45
CA ARG A 112 -28.78 13.72 -8.94
C ARG A 112 -29.20 14.15 -10.34
N PRO A 113 -29.40 13.21 -11.30
CA PRO A 113 -30.02 13.54 -12.58
C PRO A 113 -31.48 13.96 -12.34
N ASN A 114 -31.91 15.03 -13.02
CA ASN A 114 -33.29 15.52 -13.00
C ASN A 114 -34.29 14.49 -13.55
#